data_AF-A0A5D3E1Z7-F1
#
_entry.id   AF-A0A5D3E1Z7-F1
#
_cell.length_a   1.000
_cell.length_b   1.000
_cell.length_c   1.000
_cell.angle_alpha   90.00
_cell.angle_beta   90.00
_cell.angle_gamma   90.00
#
_symmetry.space_group_name_H-M   'P 1'
#
loop_
_entity.id
_entity.type
_entity.pdbx_description
1 polymer ?
#
loop_
_entity_poly.entity_id
_entity_poly.type
_entity_poly.pdbx_seq_one_letter_code
_entity_poly.pdbx_strand_id
1 'polypeptide(L)'
;MNNMEDVDMIRIPMNELIFGSDKFVYLAREDLLHYCGMVEIGYMCILAYITCLWDKCDCAKNFFVIDQSKISSHIKDRDLRSRNLTNQLEAVNLEQKVLIPYNTGFHWMLHVIDLHENCVYVLDSLRSKVNEDIHGIINVGLKTWQAKHDLQRYRSTPKWRLVKCPRQLDSVGFRYYVQKYIHEIVHNSSTSITSLFNTKNAYRQEEIDEIRTEWAAFVSRFLFRNGKDKLLNEAVKGPMPKELQSSKVFLKLESWKKVCIFKEASIFEGILEVEVLEESLYLQMSFNLQECSTLGVEEFSIS
;
A
#
# COMPACT_ATOMS: atom_id res chain seq x y z
N MET A 1 17.50 19.98 27.15
CA MET A 1 17.17 18.74 26.41
C MET A 1 15.71 18.84 26.08
N ASN A 2 15.39 19.21 24.84
CA ASN A 2 14.00 19.36 24.39
C ASN A 2 13.39 17.97 24.30
N ASN A 3 12.38 17.70 25.13
CA ASN A 3 11.48 16.58 24.97
C ASN A 3 10.85 16.72 23.58
N MET A 4 11.03 15.70 22.76
CA MET A 4 10.38 15.59 21.46
C MET A 4 8.89 15.40 21.77
N GLU A 5 8.15 16.51 21.82
CA GLU A 5 6.69 16.49 21.92
C GLU A 5 6.11 15.58 20.85
N ASP A 6 4.91 15.07 21.12
CA ASP A 6 4.05 14.27 20.25
C ASP A 6 3.73 15.04 18.95
N VAL A 7 4.75 15.18 18.09
CA VAL A 7 4.72 15.98 16.86
C VAL A 7 3.60 15.42 15.99
N ASP A 8 2.70 16.31 15.57
CA ASP A 8 1.69 16.21 14.52
C ASP A 8 1.88 15.09 13.46
N MET A 9 1.77 13.82 13.87
CA MET A 9 1.87 12.64 13.00
C MET A 9 0.60 11.80 13.05
N ILE A 10 0.09 11.36 11.91
CA ILE A 10 -1.03 10.43 11.84
C ILE A 10 -0.51 9.04 12.22
N ARG A 11 -1.09 8.46 13.28
CA ARG A 11 -0.78 7.10 13.72
C ARG A 11 -1.86 6.15 13.23
N ILE A 12 -1.46 5.17 12.43
CA ILE A 12 -2.34 4.16 11.83
C ILE A 12 -1.95 2.78 12.39
N PRO A 13 -2.83 2.07 13.11
CA PRO A 13 -2.57 0.70 13.54
C PRO A 13 -2.52 -0.23 12.33
N MET A 14 -1.56 -1.15 12.33
CA MET A 14 -1.49 -2.24 11.36
C MET A 14 -1.96 -3.53 12.00
N ASN A 15 -2.71 -4.32 11.26
CA ASN A 15 -3.10 -5.66 11.70
C ASN A 15 -1.86 -6.57 11.82
N GLU A 16 -1.74 -7.29 12.93
CA GLU A 16 -0.59 -8.16 13.19
C GLU A 16 -0.38 -9.22 12.10
N LEU A 17 -1.45 -9.69 11.46
CA LEU A 17 -1.40 -10.73 10.42
C LEU A 17 -0.70 -10.27 9.13
N ILE A 18 -0.53 -8.96 8.94
CA ILE A 18 0.21 -8.41 7.80
C ILE A 18 1.71 -8.74 7.92
N PHE A 19 2.27 -8.71 9.14
CA PHE A 19 3.72 -8.80 9.42
C PHE A 19 4.11 -9.90 10.41
N GLY A 20 3.14 -10.56 11.04
CA GLY A 20 3.34 -11.40 12.22
C GLY A 20 3.68 -10.60 13.50
N SER A 21 3.39 -9.30 13.55
CA SER A 21 3.62 -8.46 14.74
C SER A 21 2.83 -7.15 14.71
N ASP A 22 2.44 -6.68 15.90
CA ASP A 22 1.82 -5.36 16.08
C ASP A 22 2.75 -4.23 15.65
N LYS A 23 2.24 -3.36 14.78
CA LYS A 23 2.97 -2.20 14.26
C LYS A 23 2.05 -1.01 14.03
N PHE A 24 2.67 0.17 13.99
CA PHE A 24 2.02 1.40 13.63
C PHE A 24 2.74 2.03 12.45
N VAL A 25 1.96 2.58 11.53
CA VAL A 25 2.47 3.52 10.53
C VAL A 25 2.33 4.93 11.09
N TYR A 26 3.38 5.73 10.89
CA TYR A 26 3.41 7.14 11.25
C TYR A 26 3.56 7.95 9.97
N LEU A 27 2.63 8.86 9.71
CA LEU A 27 2.66 9.75 8.56
C LEU A 27 2.73 11.19 9.04
N ALA A 28 3.69 11.94 8.50
CA ALA A 28 3.81 13.37 8.74
C ALA A 28 3.00 14.18 7.72
N ARG A 29 2.93 15.49 7.93
CA ARG A 29 2.32 16.43 6.99
C ARG A 29 2.95 16.33 5.59
N GLU A 30 4.26 16.14 5.55
CA GLU A 30 5.05 16.02 4.32
C GLU A 30 4.60 14.81 3.50
N ASP A 31 4.25 13.69 4.12
CA ASP A 31 3.76 12.50 3.42
C ASP A 31 2.44 12.77 2.70
N LEU A 32 1.54 13.57 3.30
CA LEU A 32 0.30 14.01 2.65
C LEU A 32 0.59 14.89 1.44
N LEU A 33 1.49 15.88 1.61
CA LEU A 33 1.89 16.77 0.53
C LEU A 33 2.57 16.02 -0.61
N HIS A 34 3.36 15.00 -0.28
CA HIS A 34 4.01 14.17 -1.29
C HIS A 34 2.99 13.45 -2.17
N TYR A 35 1.93 12.90 -1.54
CA TYR A 35 0.80 12.33 -2.26
C TYR A 35 0.03 13.35 -3.08
N CYS A 36 -0.21 14.56 -2.58
CA CYS A 36 -0.92 15.60 -3.34
C CYS A 36 -0.11 16.07 -4.55
N GLY A 37 1.20 16.21 -4.39
CA GLY A 37 2.10 16.79 -5.39
C GLY A 37 2.71 15.82 -6.40
N MET A 38 2.38 14.53 -6.34
CA MET A 38 2.99 13.50 -7.20
C MET A 38 4.53 13.56 -7.12
N VAL A 39 5.06 13.57 -5.89
CA VAL A 39 6.50 13.49 -5.62
C VAL A 39 6.84 12.20 -4.89
N GLU A 40 8.14 11.92 -4.68
CA GLU A 40 8.59 10.66 -4.09
C GLU A 40 8.04 10.49 -2.66
N ILE A 41 7.35 9.37 -2.43
CA ILE A 41 6.68 9.06 -1.15
C ILE A 41 7.58 8.29 -0.19
N GLY A 42 7.29 8.28 1.11
CA GLY A 42 8.03 7.48 2.09
C GLY A 42 7.76 5.97 2.02
N TYR A 43 8.58 5.15 2.68
CA TYR A 43 8.26 3.73 2.92
C TYR A 43 6.99 3.58 3.77
N MET A 44 6.80 4.49 4.74
CA MET A 44 5.59 4.54 5.55
C MET A 44 4.32 4.70 4.72
N CYS A 45 4.39 5.42 3.59
CA CYS A 45 3.26 5.49 2.66
C CYS A 45 2.94 4.13 2.01
N ILE A 46 3.95 3.35 1.64
CA ILE A 46 3.77 1.97 1.12
C ILE A 46 3.06 1.12 2.18
N LEU A 47 3.50 1.20 3.43
CA LEU A 47 2.88 0.46 4.54
C LEU A 47 1.45 0.92 4.83
N ALA A 48 1.19 2.22 4.84
CA ALA A 48 -0.17 2.77 4.99
C ALA A 48 -1.09 2.25 3.88
N TYR A 49 -0.58 2.13 2.65
CA TYR A 49 -1.36 1.60 1.55
C TYR A 49 -1.62 0.08 1.65
N ILE A 50 -0.62 -0.71 2.06
CA ILE A 50 -0.83 -2.14 2.39
C ILE A 50 -1.91 -2.28 3.47
N THR A 51 -1.88 -1.41 4.49
CA THR A 51 -2.89 -1.39 5.55
C THR A 51 -4.27 -1.03 5.00
N CYS A 52 -4.35 -0.08 4.07
CA CYS A 52 -5.58 0.27 3.35
C CYS A 52 -6.16 -0.93 2.61
N LEU A 53 -5.32 -1.67 1.87
CA LEU A 53 -5.75 -2.87 1.15
C LEU A 53 -6.24 -3.96 2.10
N TRP A 54 -5.56 -4.15 3.23
CA TRP A 54 -5.95 -5.11 4.26
C TRP A 54 -7.30 -4.78 4.91
N ASP A 55 -7.55 -3.50 5.17
CA ASP A 55 -8.80 -3.02 5.74
C ASP A 55 -10.00 -3.19 4.79
N LYS A 56 -9.76 -3.19 3.47
CA LYS A 56 -10.82 -3.20 2.46
C LYS A 56 -11.06 -4.54 1.78
N CYS A 57 -10.02 -5.34 1.56
CA CYS A 57 -10.13 -6.57 0.79
C CYS A 57 -9.82 -7.80 1.63
N ASP A 58 -10.78 -8.73 1.73
CA ASP A 58 -10.54 -10.05 2.30
C ASP A 58 -9.42 -10.80 1.58
N CYS A 59 -9.24 -10.52 0.28
CA CYS A 59 -8.16 -11.06 -0.54
C CYS A 59 -6.76 -10.68 -0.03
N ALA A 60 -6.61 -9.61 0.75
CA ALA A 60 -5.34 -9.21 1.34
C ALA A 60 -4.80 -10.28 2.32
N LYS A 61 -5.67 -11.11 2.91
CA LYS A 61 -5.30 -12.24 3.78
C LYS A 61 -4.51 -13.33 3.05
N ASN A 62 -4.54 -13.34 1.72
CA ASN A 62 -3.74 -14.24 0.87
C ASN A 62 -2.28 -13.78 0.75
N PHE A 63 -1.86 -12.77 1.51
CA PHE A 63 -0.52 -12.21 1.45
C PHE A 63 0.07 -12.02 2.84
N PHE A 64 1.39 -12.16 2.92
CA PHE A 64 2.19 -11.82 4.08
C PHE A 64 3.27 -10.83 3.67
N VAL A 65 3.59 -9.82 4.48
CA VAL A 65 4.58 -8.81 4.13
C VAL A 65 5.83 -8.99 4.97
N ILE A 66 6.99 -9.00 4.33
CA ILE A 66 8.27 -8.93 5.05
C ILE A 66 8.61 -7.48 5.31
N ASP A 67 8.88 -7.17 6.58
CA ASP A 67 9.33 -5.83 6.96
C ASP A 67 10.74 -5.60 6.45
N GLN A 68 10.89 -4.66 5.51
CA GLN A 68 12.18 -4.31 4.94
C GLN A 68 13.16 -3.85 6.01
N SER A 69 12.72 -3.22 7.10
CA SER A 69 13.61 -2.77 8.17
C SER A 69 14.45 -3.92 8.75
N LYS A 70 13.94 -5.15 8.70
CA LYS A 70 14.62 -6.37 9.19
C LYS A 70 15.65 -6.93 8.22
N ILE A 71 15.54 -6.58 6.93
CA ILE A 71 16.38 -7.08 5.83
C ILE A 71 17.05 -5.95 5.03
N SER A 72 17.07 -4.75 5.58
CA SER A 72 17.49 -3.52 4.90
C SER A 72 18.92 -3.62 4.36
N SER A 73 19.17 -2.99 3.21
CA SER A 73 20.52 -2.80 2.65
C SER A 73 21.46 -2.05 3.59
N HIS A 74 20.92 -1.27 4.54
CA HIS A 74 21.71 -0.56 5.55
C HIS A 74 22.23 -1.47 6.68
N ILE A 75 21.68 -2.67 6.86
CA ILE A 75 22.20 -3.65 7.82
C ILE A 75 23.39 -4.36 7.16
N LYS A 76 24.59 -4.14 7.68
CA LYS A 76 25.84 -4.69 7.11
C LYS A 76 25.94 -6.21 7.25
N ASP A 77 25.39 -6.78 8.32
CA ASP A 77 25.42 -8.21 8.59
C ASP A 77 24.40 -8.94 7.70
N ARG A 78 24.90 -9.57 6.63
CA ARG A 78 24.07 -10.33 5.68
C ARG A 78 23.43 -11.55 6.32
N ASP A 79 24.15 -12.26 7.17
CA ASP A 79 23.64 -13.49 7.81
C ASP A 79 22.52 -13.16 8.80
N LEU A 80 22.61 -12.03 9.51
CA LEU A 80 21.51 -11.53 10.33
C LEU A 80 20.25 -11.24 9.48
N ARG A 81 20.39 -10.58 8.33
CA ARG A 81 19.25 -10.29 7.45
C ARG A 81 18.61 -11.57 6.91
N SER A 82 19.42 -12.55 6.49
CA SER A 82 18.91 -13.84 6.04
C SER A 82 18.18 -14.59 7.16
N ARG A 83 18.73 -14.59 8.38
CA ARG A 83 18.05 -15.17 9.55
C ARG A 83 16.75 -14.45 9.88
N ASN A 84 16.72 -13.12 9.81
CA ASN A 84 15.52 -12.32 10.02
C ASN A 84 14.44 -12.62 8.97
N LEU A 85 14.83 -12.85 7.72
CA LEU A 85 13.91 -13.30 6.68
C LEU A 85 13.37 -14.70 7.01
N THR A 86 14.25 -15.66 7.30
CA THR A 86 13.85 -17.03 7.68
C THR A 86 12.85 -17.02 8.82
N ASN A 87 13.13 -16.28 9.90
CA ASN A 87 12.25 -16.21 11.07
C ASN A 87 10.86 -15.66 10.73
N GLN A 88 10.77 -14.69 9.82
CA GLN A 88 9.47 -14.18 9.37
C GLN A 88 8.73 -15.19 8.48
N LEU A 89 9.45 -15.97 7.67
CA LEU A 89 8.85 -17.03 6.85
C LEU A 89 8.23 -18.16 7.69
N GLU A 90 8.66 -18.36 8.94
CA GLU A 90 8.04 -19.34 9.85
C GLU A 90 6.56 -18.99 10.16
N ALA A 91 6.16 -17.72 10.02
CA ALA A 91 4.77 -17.28 10.24
C ALA A 91 3.89 -17.34 8.99
N VAL A 92 4.46 -17.70 7.83
CA VAL A 92 3.78 -17.65 6.53
C VAL A 92 3.02 -18.94 6.27
N ASN A 93 1.75 -18.83 5.88
CA ASN A 93 1.01 -19.97 5.33
C ASN A 93 1.43 -20.23 3.87
N LEU A 94 1.63 -21.49 3.48
CA LEU A 94 2.05 -21.89 2.13
C LEU A 94 1.15 -21.38 1.00
N GLU A 95 -0.13 -21.12 1.28
CA GLU A 95 -1.09 -20.57 0.31
C GLU A 95 -0.95 -19.05 0.13
N GLN A 96 -0.22 -18.38 1.03
CA GLN A 96 0.03 -16.95 0.96
C GLN A 96 1.20 -16.65 0.02
N LYS A 97 1.11 -15.53 -0.70
CA LYS A 97 2.28 -14.95 -1.37
C LYS A 97 2.96 -13.96 -0.43
N VAL A 98 4.29 -14.03 -0.35
CA VAL A 98 5.07 -13.13 0.52
C VAL A 98 5.52 -11.91 -0.27
N LEU A 99 5.12 -10.72 0.15
CA LEU A 99 5.46 -9.44 -0.47
C LEU A 99 6.66 -8.80 0.24
N ILE A 100 7.65 -8.37 -0.55
CA ILE A 100 8.85 -7.69 -0.05
C ILE A 100 9.08 -6.42 -0.87
N PRO A 101 8.47 -5.29 -0.48
CA PRO A 101 8.91 -3.97 -0.93
C PRO A 101 10.35 -3.76 -0.45
N TYR A 102 11.28 -3.53 -1.38
CA TYR A 102 12.70 -3.48 -1.06
C TYR A 102 13.38 -2.27 -1.69
N ASN A 103 14.17 -1.55 -0.88
CA ASN A 103 15.05 -0.47 -1.33
C ASN A 103 16.49 -0.96 -1.47
N THR A 104 17.04 -0.86 -2.67
CA THR A 104 18.47 -1.14 -2.95
C THR A 104 19.42 -0.03 -2.47
N GLY A 105 18.87 1.07 -1.95
CA GLY A 105 19.58 2.26 -1.48
C GLY A 105 19.20 3.52 -2.27
N PHE A 106 18.85 3.35 -3.54
CA PHE A 106 18.48 4.43 -4.47
C PHE A 106 17.26 4.10 -5.33
N HIS A 107 16.72 2.88 -5.22
CA HIS A 107 15.63 2.40 -6.05
C HIS A 107 14.77 1.39 -5.30
N TRP A 108 13.46 1.45 -5.52
CA TRP A 108 12.52 0.49 -4.94
C TRP A 108 11.98 -0.50 -5.96
N MET A 109 11.86 -1.73 -5.51
CA MET A 109 11.33 -2.83 -6.28
C MET A 109 10.54 -3.76 -5.37
N LEU A 110 9.67 -4.58 -5.96
CA LEU A 110 8.89 -5.57 -5.23
C LEU A 110 9.42 -6.97 -5.54
N HIS A 111 9.74 -7.72 -4.50
CA HIS A 111 9.93 -9.16 -4.61
C HIS A 111 8.68 -9.87 -4.10
N VAL A 112 8.26 -10.92 -4.79
CA VAL A 112 7.15 -11.78 -4.36
C VAL A 112 7.68 -13.20 -4.24
N ILE A 113 7.63 -13.78 -3.05
CA ILE A 113 8.00 -15.18 -2.83
C ILE A 113 6.72 -16.01 -2.81
N ASP A 114 6.72 -17.05 -3.63
CA ASP A 114 5.73 -18.11 -3.62
C ASP A 114 6.41 -19.36 -3.05
N LEU A 115 6.09 -19.67 -1.78
CA LEU A 115 6.67 -20.83 -1.08
C LEU A 115 6.14 -22.14 -1.66
N HIS A 116 4.90 -22.17 -2.14
CA HIS A 116 4.30 -23.36 -2.74
C HIS A 116 5.03 -23.76 -4.03
N GLU A 117 5.28 -22.79 -4.90
CA GLU A 117 5.93 -22.96 -6.21
C GLU A 117 7.47 -22.90 -6.17
N ASN A 118 8.05 -22.63 -4.99
CA ASN A 118 9.48 -22.41 -4.81
C ASN A 118 10.03 -21.36 -5.80
N CYS A 119 9.33 -20.22 -5.89
CA CYS A 119 9.58 -19.19 -6.91
C CYS A 119 9.69 -17.81 -6.28
N VAL A 120 10.60 -16.99 -6.80
CA VAL A 120 10.79 -15.58 -6.43
C VAL A 120 10.57 -14.73 -7.68
N TYR A 121 9.53 -13.91 -7.66
CA TYR A 121 9.22 -12.95 -8.73
C TYR A 121 9.84 -11.60 -8.39
N VAL A 122 10.43 -10.96 -9.39
CA VAL A 122 11.04 -9.64 -9.27
C VAL A 122 10.30 -8.65 -10.16
N LEU A 123 9.65 -7.67 -9.54
CA LEU A 123 8.96 -6.58 -10.21
C LEU A 123 9.76 -5.30 -10.01
N ASP A 124 10.43 -4.87 -11.07
CA ASP A 124 11.28 -3.70 -11.10
C ASP A 124 10.84 -2.76 -12.22
N SER A 125 10.38 -1.56 -11.86
CA SER A 125 9.96 -0.52 -12.81
C SER A 125 11.12 0.01 -13.67
N LEU A 126 12.38 -0.15 -13.25
CA LEU A 126 13.58 0.14 -14.05
C LEU A 126 14.02 -1.05 -14.90
N ARG A 127 13.54 -2.26 -14.59
CA ARG A 127 13.92 -3.52 -15.25
C ARG A 127 15.43 -3.78 -15.21
N SER A 128 16.02 -3.50 -14.06
CA SER A 128 17.41 -3.76 -13.78
C SER A 128 17.66 -5.25 -13.64
N LYS A 129 18.94 -5.64 -13.63
CA LYS A 129 19.32 -6.98 -13.18
C LYS A 129 18.95 -7.15 -11.71
N VAL A 130 18.66 -8.39 -11.31
CA VAL A 130 18.40 -8.71 -9.90
C VAL A 130 19.58 -8.26 -9.06
N ASN A 131 19.30 -7.50 -8.01
CA ASN A 131 20.32 -7.02 -7.09
C ASN A 131 20.95 -8.21 -6.33
N GLU A 132 22.27 -8.37 -6.41
CA GLU A 132 22.98 -9.53 -5.86
C GLU A 132 22.89 -9.62 -4.33
N ASP A 133 22.77 -8.49 -3.66
CA ASP A 133 22.70 -8.42 -2.21
C ASP A 133 21.40 -9.07 -1.71
N ILE A 134 20.24 -8.56 -2.15
CA ILE A 134 18.92 -9.13 -1.81
C ILE A 134 18.74 -10.54 -2.36
N HIS A 135 19.31 -10.84 -3.53
CA HIS A 135 19.33 -12.19 -4.09
C HIS A 135 19.99 -13.20 -3.14
N GLY A 136 21.16 -12.85 -2.60
CA GLY A 136 21.83 -13.68 -1.61
C GLY A 136 21.01 -13.82 -0.32
N ILE A 137 20.41 -12.74 0.16
CA ILE A 137 19.59 -12.77 1.39
C ILE A 137 18.41 -13.72 1.25
N ILE A 138 17.64 -13.57 0.17
CA ILE A 138 16.46 -14.40 -0.08
C ILE A 138 16.85 -15.86 -0.28
N ASN A 139 17.91 -16.15 -1.05
CA ASN A 139 18.33 -17.54 -1.26
C ASN A 139 18.82 -18.23 0.01
N VAL A 140 19.63 -17.56 0.83
CA VAL A 140 20.08 -18.13 2.11
C VAL A 140 18.91 -18.29 3.06
N GLY A 141 18.03 -17.29 3.14
CA GLY A 141 16.84 -17.33 4.00
C GLY A 141 15.89 -18.47 3.62
N LEU A 142 15.59 -18.62 2.32
CA LEU A 142 14.76 -19.70 1.79
C LEU A 142 15.40 -21.06 1.98
N LYS A 143 16.68 -21.26 1.64
CA LYS A 143 17.35 -22.55 1.85
C LYS A 143 17.31 -22.99 3.31
N THR A 144 17.51 -22.04 4.23
CA THR A 144 17.46 -22.31 5.67
C THR A 144 16.05 -22.71 6.12
N TRP A 145 15.03 -22.00 5.64
CA TRP A 145 13.63 -22.32 5.92
C TRP A 145 13.23 -23.69 5.34
N GLN A 146 13.56 -23.94 4.07
CA GLN A 146 13.26 -25.17 3.32
C GLN A 146 13.84 -26.42 3.97
N ALA A 147 15.07 -26.32 4.50
CA ALA A 147 15.74 -27.42 5.20
C ALA A 147 14.97 -27.91 6.44
N LYS A 148 14.09 -27.07 7.02
CA LYS A 148 13.28 -27.40 8.21
C LYS A 148 11.87 -27.92 7.89
N HIS A 149 11.33 -27.65 6.70
CA HIS A 149 9.90 -27.85 6.41
C HIS A 149 9.61 -29.09 5.56
N ASP A 150 10.28 -29.23 4.39
CA ASP A 150 10.12 -30.42 3.53
C ASP A 150 11.31 -30.57 2.58
N LEU A 151 12.25 -31.45 2.97
CA LEU A 151 13.45 -31.73 2.19
C LEU A 151 13.19 -32.44 0.85
N GLN A 152 12.03 -33.08 0.65
CA GLN A 152 11.72 -33.71 -0.64
C GLN A 152 11.13 -32.71 -1.63
N ARG A 153 10.24 -31.83 -1.16
CA ARG A 153 9.64 -30.77 -1.97
C ARG A 153 10.66 -29.73 -2.43
N TYR A 154 11.60 -29.36 -1.57
CA TYR A 154 12.52 -28.24 -1.80
C TYR A 154 13.95 -28.64 -2.18
N ARG A 155 14.15 -29.78 -2.84
CA ARG A 155 15.49 -30.21 -3.31
C ARG A 155 16.12 -29.29 -4.36
N SER A 156 15.33 -28.44 -5.00
CA SER A 156 15.77 -27.53 -6.06
C SER A 156 15.96 -26.12 -5.55
N THR A 157 16.92 -25.39 -6.15
CA THR A 157 17.11 -23.97 -5.87
C THR A 157 15.87 -23.16 -6.25
N PRO A 158 15.49 -22.14 -5.46
CA PRO A 158 14.37 -21.26 -5.81
C PRO A 158 14.51 -20.69 -7.21
N LYS A 159 13.41 -20.71 -7.97
CA LYS A 159 13.37 -20.17 -9.34
C LYS A 159 13.18 -18.66 -9.29
N TRP A 160 14.12 -17.91 -9.86
CA TRP A 160 14.00 -16.45 -9.96
C TRP A 160 13.38 -16.05 -11.30
N ARG A 161 12.32 -15.25 -11.28
CA ARG A 161 11.61 -14.77 -12.47
C ARG A 161 11.58 -13.24 -12.48
N LEU A 162 12.29 -12.64 -13.45
CA LEU A 162 12.14 -11.22 -13.73
C LEU A 162 10.81 -11.02 -14.48
N VAL A 163 9.91 -10.25 -13.88
CA VAL A 163 8.57 -10.03 -14.39
C VAL A 163 8.58 -8.87 -15.39
N LYS A 164 7.81 -9.00 -16.49
CA LYS A 164 7.61 -7.92 -17.46
C LYS A 164 6.53 -6.95 -16.93
N CYS A 165 6.84 -6.25 -15.84
CA CYS A 165 5.95 -5.29 -15.21
C CYS A 165 6.03 -3.91 -15.87
N PRO A 166 4.99 -3.06 -15.72
CA PRO A 166 4.98 -1.68 -16.20
C PRO A 166 6.26 -0.91 -15.89
N ARG A 167 6.80 -0.18 -16.87
CA ARG A 167 8.09 0.53 -16.76
C ARG A 167 7.86 2.00 -16.42
N GLN A 168 8.60 2.54 -15.46
CA GLN A 168 8.49 3.97 -15.13
C GLN A 168 9.10 4.86 -16.22
N LEU A 169 8.56 6.07 -16.35
CA LEU A 169 9.04 7.10 -17.27
C LEU A 169 9.93 8.14 -16.59
N ASP A 170 9.80 8.28 -15.27
CA ASP A 170 10.53 9.25 -14.47
C ASP A 170 11.14 8.60 -13.20
N SER A 171 11.91 9.38 -12.46
CA SER A 171 12.55 8.97 -11.21
C SER A 171 11.63 9.05 -10.00
N VAL A 172 10.40 9.56 -10.13
CA VAL A 172 9.47 9.72 -9.01
C VAL A 172 8.62 8.46 -8.84
N GLY A 173 8.32 7.79 -9.95
CA GLY A 173 7.34 6.72 -10.03
C GLY A 173 7.66 5.44 -9.27
N PHE A 174 8.92 5.12 -8.94
CA PHE A 174 9.27 3.76 -8.51
C PHE A 174 8.48 3.26 -7.29
N ARG A 175 8.23 4.11 -6.28
CA ARG A 175 7.43 3.71 -5.10
C ARG A 175 5.93 3.62 -5.40
N TYR A 176 5.40 4.50 -6.24
CA TYR A 176 4.01 4.40 -6.71
C TYR A 176 3.80 3.14 -7.55
N TYR A 177 4.80 2.75 -8.35
CA TYR A 177 4.77 1.50 -9.12
C TYR A 177 4.78 0.29 -8.17
N VAL A 178 5.61 0.28 -7.12
CA VAL A 178 5.56 -0.76 -6.09
C VAL A 178 4.17 -0.85 -5.45
N GLN A 179 3.54 0.27 -5.12
CA GLN A 179 2.16 0.26 -4.60
C GLN A 179 1.14 -0.26 -5.62
N LYS A 180 1.24 0.16 -6.89
CA LYS A 180 0.34 -0.32 -7.94
C LYS A 180 0.52 -1.82 -8.19
N TYR A 181 1.75 -2.33 -8.18
CA TYR A 181 2.01 -3.76 -8.26
C TYR A 181 1.35 -4.52 -7.12
N ILE A 182 1.49 -4.04 -5.87
CA ILE A 182 0.84 -4.65 -4.70
C ILE A 182 -0.68 -4.62 -4.87
N HIS A 183 -1.25 -3.49 -5.28
CA HIS A 183 -2.69 -3.35 -5.52
C HIS A 183 -3.18 -4.36 -6.55
N GLU A 184 -2.52 -4.48 -7.71
CA GLU A 184 -2.92 -5.43 -8.74
C GLU A 184 -2.80 -6.88 -8.27
N ILE A 185 -1.74 -7.21 -7.54
CA ILE A 185 -1.53 -8.56 -7.00
C ILE A 185 -2.63 -8.92 -5.99
N VAL A 186 -2.99 -7.99 -5.11
CA VAL A 186 -4.02 -8.19 -4.09
C VAL A 186 -5.39 -8.37 -4.75
N HIS A 187 -5.78 -7.47 -5.65
CA HIS A 187 -7.09 -7.52 -6.33
C HIS A 187 -7.21 -8.66 -7.35
N ASN A 188 -6.10 -9.23 -7.82
CA ASN A 188 -6.10 -10.34 -8.78
C ASN A 188 -5.42 -11.58 -8.17
N SER A 189 -5.74 -11.92 -6.92
CA SER A 189 -5.04 -12.96 -6.15
C SER A 189 -5.03 -14.35 -6.81
N SER A 190 -6.05 -14.64 -7.61
CA SER A 190 -6.20 -15.91 -8.35
C SER A 190 -5.38 -15.98 -9.64
N THR A 191 -4.84 -14.86 -10.12
CA THR A 191 -4.05 -14.79 -11.34
C THR A 191 -2.58 -15.00 -11.04
N SER A 192 -1.87 -15.75 -11.89
CA SER A 192 -0.42 -15.90 -11.76
C SER A 192 0.29 -14.56 -11.96
N ILE A 193 1.34 -14.29 -11.19
CA ILE A 193 2.11 -13.03 -11.28
C ILE A 193 2.60 -12.77 -12.71
N THR A 194 3.06 -13.80 -13.42
CA THR A 194 3.54 -13.66 -14.80
C THR A 194 2.44 -13.36 -15.82
N SER A 195 1.21 -13.83 -15.58
CA SER A 195 0.08 -13.52 -16.46
C SER A 195 -0.47 -12.13 -16.19
N LEU A 196 -0.51 -11.74 -14.91
CA LEU A 196 -0.95 -10.42 -14.47
C LEU A 196 -0.06 -9.31 -15.04
N PHE A 197 1.26 -9.52 -15.01
CA PHE A 197 2.23 -8.55 -15.49
C PHE A 197 2.90 -9.03 -16.79
N ASN A 198 2.32 -8.64 -17.91
CA ASN A 198 2.88 -8.95 -19.24
C ASN A 198 2.83 -7.74 -20.18
N THR A 199 3.16 -6.56 -19.67
CA THR A 199 3.17 -5.32 -20.45
C THR A 199 4.50 -4.59 -20.34
N LYS A 200 4.82 -3.76 -21.33
CA LYS A 200 5.97 -2.85 -21.27
C LYS A 200 5.59 -1.40 -21.08
N ASN A 201 4.30 -1.10 -21.08
CA ASN A 201 3.81 0.26 -20.99
C ASN A 201 3.92 0.75 -19.54
N ALA A 202 4.18 2.04 -19.39
CA ALA A 202 4.02 2.72 -18.13
C ALA A 202 2.56 2.69 -17.69
N TYR A 203 2.31 2.73 -16.38
CA TYR A 203 0.97 3.10 -15.90
C TYR A 203 0.66 4.52 -16.34
N ARG A 204 -0.59 4.76 -16.72
CA ARG A 204 -1.07 6.11 -16.96
C ARG A 204 -1.23 6.85 -15.64
N GLN A 205 -1.26 8.19 -15.70
CA GLN A 205 -1.41 9.01 -14.50
C GLN A 205 -2.72 8.71 -13.78
N GLU A 206 -3.79 8.38 -14.51
CA GLU A 206 -5.09 8.05 -13.91
C GLU A 206 -5.01 6.78 -13.05
N GLU A 207 -4.27 5.77 -13.51
CA GLU A 207 -4.09 4.50 -12.80
C GLU A 207 -3.27 4.67 -11.51
N ILE A 208 -2.37 5.66 -11.49
CA ILE A 208 -1.61 6.08 -10.30
C ILE A 208 -2.47 6.98 -9.40
N ASP A 209 -3.32 7.83 -9.97
CA ASP A 209 -4.22 8.69 -9.21
C ASP A 209 -5.29 7.88 -8.47
N GLU A 210 -5.72 6.74 -9.01
CA GLU A 210 -6.58 5.78 -8.31
C GLU A 210 -5.98 5.38 -6.97
N ILE A 211 -4.73 4.87 -6.96
CA ILE A 211 -4.06 4.43 -5.73
C ILE A 211 -3.81 5.60 -4.77
N ARG A 212 -3.52 6.80 -5.30
CA ARG A 212 -3.29 8.01 -4.50
C ARG A 212 -4.58 8.49 -3.83
N THR A 213 -5.68 8.48 -4.56
CA THR A 213 -7.00 8.89 -4.07
C THR A 213 -7.52 7.88 -3.06
N GLU A 214 -7.29 6.60 -3.31
CA GLU A 214 -7.64 5.53 -2.40
C GLU A 214 -6.89 5.64 -1.07
N TRP A 215 -5.58 5.82 -1.13
CA TRP A 215 -4.73 6.06 0.03
C TRP A 215 -5.20 7.29 0.82
N ALA A 216 -5.47 8.40 0.15
CA ALA A 216 -5.92 9.63 0.80
C ALA A 216 -7.26 9.44 1.51
N ALA A 217 -8.21 8.71 0.91
CA ALA A 217 -9.48 8.37 1.53
C ALA A 217 -9.30 7.50 2.79
N PHE A 218 -8.35 6.55 2.77
CA PHE A 218 -8.01 5.74 3.93
C PHE A 218 -7.37 6.58 5.05
N VAL A 219 -6.33 7.36 4.74
CA VAL A 219 -5.60 8.17 5.71
C VAL A 219 -6.49 9.24 6.35
N SER A 220 -7.44 9.80 5.58
CA SER A 220 -8.43 10.76 6.08
C SER A 220 -9.16 10.24 7.31
N ARG A 221 -9.49 8.94 7.37
CA ARG A 221 -10.21 8.35 8.51
C ARG A 221 -9.47 8.47 9.85
N PHE A 222 -8.14 8.61 9.81
CA PHE A 222 -7.28 8.72 11.00
C PHE A 222 -6.91 10.16 11.35
N LEU A 223 -7.08 11.11 10.44
CA LEU A 223 -6.88 12.54 10.71
C LEU A 223 -7.93 13.05 11.70
N PHE A 224 -9.21 12.79 11.41
CA PHE A 224 -10.33 13.28 12.22
C PHE A 224 -10.50 12.51 13.53
N ARG A 225 -10.36 11.17 13.51
CA ARG A 225 -10.47 10.33 14.72
C ARG A 225 -9.47 10.71 15.82
N ASN A 226 -8.34 11.31 15.46
CA ASN A 226 -7.30 11.71 16.40
C ASN A 226 -7.31 13.22 16.70
N GLY A 227 -8.32 13.98 16.27
CA GLY A 227 -8.39 15.44 16.45
C GLY A 227 -7.26 16.19 15.74
N LYS A 228 -6.70 15.62 14.66
CA LYS A 228 -5.56 16.18 13.91
C LYS A 228 -6.02 17.05 12.74
N ASP A 229 -7.16 17.72 12.88
CA ASP A 229 -7.72 18.62 11.85
C ASP A 229 -6.80 19.80 11.57
N LYS A 230 -5.95 20.16 12.55
CA LYS A 230 -4.90 21.16 12.39
C LYS A 230 -3.89 20.77 11.31
N LEU A 231 -3.44 19.51 11.28
CA LEU A 231 -2.54 18.98 10.22
C LEU A 231 -3.17 19.08 8.84
N LEU A 232 -4.44 18.68 8.73
CA LEU A 232 -5.15 18.78 7.46
C LEU A 232 -5.37 20.24 7.08
N ASN A 233 -5.74 21.10 8.02
CA ASN A 233 -5.88 22.54 7.79
C ASN A 233 -4.57 23.18 7.37
N GLU A 234 -3.42 22.77 7.90
CA GLU A 234 -2.11 23.28 7.49
C GLU A 234 -1.65 22.67 6.16
N ALA A 235 -1.95 21.40 5.88
CA ALA A 235 -1.71 20.79 4.58
C ALA A 235 -2.56 21.44 3.48
N VAL A 236 -3.80 21.82 3.80
CA VAL A 236 -4.77 22.42 2.88
C VAL A 236 -4.61 23.94 2.74
N LYS A 237 -4.50 24.68 3.86
CA LYS A 237 -4.45 26.15 3.89
C LYS A 237 -3.02 26.71 3.81
N GLY A 238 -1.99 25.87 4.02
CA GLY A 238 -0.60 26.31 3.87
C GLY A 238 -0.31 26.83 2.46
N PRO A 239 0.78 27.59 2.25
CA PRO A 239 1.16 28.08 0.93
C PRO A 239 1.52 26.89 0.02
N MET A 240 0.50 26.32 -0.60
CA MET A 240 0.59 25.19 -1.50
C MET A 240 0.54 25.73 -2.93
N PRO A 241 1.40 25.23 -3.86
CA PRO A 241 1.37 25.66 -5.25
C PRO A 241 -0.05 25.52 -5.82
N LYS A 242 -0.51 26.51 -6.60
CA LYS A 242 -1.86 26.51 -7.21
C LYS A 242 -2.15 25.22 -8.00
N GLU A 243 -1.12 24.61 -8.56
CA GLU A 243 -1.17 23.34 -9.31
C GLU A 243 -1.53 22.13 -8.42
N LEU A 244 -1.17 22.14 -7.13
CA LEU A 244 -1.57 21.07 -6.21
C LEU A 244 -3.03 21.20 -5.74
N GLN A 245 -3.61 22.41 -5.77
CA GLN A 245 -4.99 22.64 -5.31
C GLN A 245 -6.04 22.01 -6.23
N SER A 246 -5.69 21.75 -7.49
CA SER A 246 -6.53 21.04 -8.47
C SER A 246 -6.28 19.53 -8.51
N SER A 247 -5.35 19.01 -7.71
CA SER A 247 -5.05 17.58 -7.62
C SER A 247 -6.28 16.77 -7.17
N LYS A 248 -6.60 15.66 -7.85
CA LYS A 248 -7.70 14.75 -7.45
C LYS A 248 -7.58 14.29 -6.00
N VAL A 249 -6.35 14.03 -5.57
CA VAL A 249 -6.01 13.61 -4.20
C VAL A 249 -6.36 14.70 -3.20
N PHE A 250 -6.01 15.95 -3.53
CA PHE A 250 -6.33 17.12 -2.70
C PHE A 250 -7.83 17.35 -2.61
N LEU A 251 -8.53 17.33 -3.75
CA LEU A 251 -9.98 17.47 -3.79
C LEU A 251 -10.68 16.37 -2.97
N LYS A 252 -10.13 15.15 -2.95
CA LYS A 252 -10.63 14.06 -2.11
C LYS A 252 -10.42 14.35 -0.63
N LEU A 253 -9.22 14.78 -0.22
CA LEU A 253 -8.93 15.19 1.17
C LEU A 253 -9.87 16.32 1.64
N GLU A 254 -10.07 17.33 0.80
CA GLU A 254 -10.98 18.46 1.07
C GLU A 254 -12.46 18.04 1.13
N SER A 255 -12.89 17.17 0.24
CA SER A 255 -14.26 16.62 0.27
C SER A 255 -14.50 15.86 1.58
N TRP A 256 -13.56 15.01 2.00
CA TRP A 256 -13.66 14.29 3.28
C TRP A 256 -13.70 15.22 4.49
N LYS A 257 -12.92 16.30 4.47
CA LYS A 257 -12.96 17.34 5.50
C LYS A 257 -14.35 17.94 5.67
N LYS A 258 -15.03 18.27 4.57
CA LYS A 258 -16.39 18.80 4.63
C LYS A 258 -17.37 17.78 5.23
N VAL A 259 -17.27 16.51 4.84
CA VAL A 259 -18.10 15.43 5.38
C VAL A 259 -17.88 15.25 6.88
N CYS A 260 -16.63 15.33 7.36
CA CYS A 260 -16.31 15.19 8.78
C CYS A 260 -16.79 16.37 9.62
N ILE A 261 -16.60 17.61 9.16
CA ILE A 261 -17.16 18.82 9.81
C ILE A 261 -18.68 18.68 9.92
N PHE A 262 -19.35 18.20 8.87
CA PHE A 262 -20.80 17.99 8.89
C PHE A 262 -21.21 16.89 9.87
N LYS A 263 -20.48 15.77 9.95
CA LYS A 263 -20.74 14.71 10.93
C LYS A 263 -20.56 15.20 12.37
N GLU A 264 -19.50 15.95 12.66
CA GLU A 264 -19.31 16.55 13.98
C GLU A 264 -20.40 17.57 14.30
N ALA A 265 -20.77 18.43 13.35
CA ALA A 265 -21.89 19.37 13.51
C ALA A 265 -23.23 18.64 13.78
N SER A 266 -23.51 17.53 13.06
CA SER A 266 -24.72 16.73 13.25
C SER A 266 -24.76 15.94 14.57
N ILE A 267 -23.60 15.71 15.19
CA ILE A 267 -23.51 15.11 16.53
C ILE A 267 -23.80 16.18 17.61
N PHE A 268 -23.53 17.46 17.32
CA PHE A 268 -23.75 18.58 18.24
C PHE A 268 -25.14 19.22 18.12
N GLU A 269 -25.77 19.16 16.95
CA GLU A 269 -27.11 19.72 16.72
C GLU A 269 -28.08 18.64 16.24
N GLY A 270 -28.97 18.19 17.14
CA GLY A 270 -30.23 17.54 16.77
C GLY A 270 -31.21 18.48 16.06
N ILE A 271 -30.73 19.44 15.27
CA ILE A 271 -31.49 20.47 14.58
C ILE A 271 -30.69 20.85 13.32
N LEU A 272 -31.01 20.28 12.15
CA LEU A 272 -30.67 20.91 10.87
C LEU A 272 -31.79 20.58 9.86
N GLU A 273 -32.27 21.64 9.21
CA GLU A 273 -33.48 21.70 8.39
C GLU A 273 -33.46 20.77 7.16
N VAL A 274 -34.66 20.38 6.74
CA VAL A 274 -34.98 19.33 5.76
C VAL A 274 -34.31 19.52 4.39
N GLU A 275 -34.00 20.75 3.97
CA GLU A 275 -33.32 21.00 2.68
C GLU A 275 -31.84 20.59 2.68
N VAL A 276 -31.15 20.67 3.83
CA VAL A 276 -29.74 20.27 3.96
C VAL A 276 -29.59 18.74 4.03
N LEU A 277 -30.63 18.05 4.51
CA LEU A 277 -30.69 16.59 4.52
C LEU A 277 -30.82 15.99 3.11
N GLU A 278 -31.46 16.68 2.17
CA GLU A 278 -31.59 16.20 0.78
C GLU A 278 -30.26 16.21 0.03
N GLU A 279 -29.43 17.25 0.17
CA GLU A 279 -28.07 17.27 -0.41
C GLU A 279 -27.16 16.21 0.23
N SER A 280 -27.29 15.98 1.55
CA SER A 280 -26.56 14.91 2.25
C SER A 280 -27.00 13.53 1.81
N LEU A 281 -28.31 13.30 1.62
CA LEU A 281 -28.82 12.05 1.09
C LEU A 281 -28.34 11.83 -0.35
N TYR A 282 -28.34 12.88 -1.18
CA TYR A 282 -27.84 12.83 -2.55
C TYR A 282 -26.35 12.48 -2.63
N LEU A 283 -25.51 13.08 -1.78
CA LEU A 283 -24.07 12.76 -1.71
C LEU A 283 -23.81 11.34 -1.18
N GLN A 284 -24.62 10.85 -0.25
CA GLN A 284 -24.50 9.49 0.27
C GLN A 284 -25.04 8.43 -0.72
N MET A 285 -26.15 8.73 -1.42
CA MET A 285 -26.71 7.88 -2.47
C MET A 285 -25.81 7.83 -3.70
N SER A 286 -25.21 8.96 -4.10
CA SER A 286 -24.23 8.97 -5.20
C SER A 286 -22.97 8.18 -4.86
N PHE A 287 -22.52 8.21 -3.60
CA PHE A 287 -21.41 7.37 -3.13
C PHE A 287 -21.75 5.87 -3.21
N ASN A 288 -22.93 5.46 -2.75
CA ASN A 288 -23.39 4.07 -2.78
C ASN A 288 -23.69 3.57 -4.20
N LEU A 289 -24.22 4.42 -5.09
CA LEU A 289 -24.46 4.09 -6.49
C LEU A 289 -23.16 3.92 -7.28
N GLN A 290 -22.10 4.64 -6.91
CA GLN A 290 -20.77 4.49 -7.54
C GLN A 290 -20.06 3.22 -7.09
N GLU A 291 -20.31 2.72 -5.87
CA GLU A 291 -19.85 1.39 -5.42
C GLU A 291 -20.70 0.24 -6.03
N CYS A 292 -22.01 0.42 -6.16
CA CYS A 292 -22.89 -0.58 -6.80
C CYS A 292 -22.63 -0.74 -8.31
N SER A 293 -22.22 0.31 -9.02
CA SER A 293 -21.91 0.21 -10.46
C SER A 293 -20.57 -0.47 -10.76
N THR A 294 -19.76 -0.76 -9.74
CA THR A 294 -18.55 -1.60 -9.83
C THR A 294 -18.77 -3.08 -9.47
N LEU A 295 -19.98 -3.46 -9.06
CA LEU A 295 -20.41 -4.85 -8.92
C LEU A 295 -21.45 -5.14 -10.01
N GLY A 296 -21.19 -6.15 -10.83
CA GLY A 296 -21.84 -6.34 -12.12
C GLY A 296 -23.36 -6.39 -12.10
N VAL A 297 -23.94 -5.85 -13.17
CA VAL A 297 -25.31 -6.07 -13.61
C VAL A 297 -25.47 -7.56 -13.94
N GLU A 298 -26.23 -8.30 -13.13
CA GLU A 298 -26.92 -9.51 -13.60
C GLU A 298 -28.38 -9.15 -13.85
N GLU A 299 -28.74 -9.06 -15.13
CA GLU A 299 -30.13 -8.97 -15.58
C GLU A 299 -30.85 -10.28 -15.27
N PHE A 300 -31.73 -10.27 -14.27
CA PHE A 300 -32.82 -11.25 -14.20
C PHE A 300 -33.92 -10.84 -15.18
N SER A 301 -33.94 -11.48 -16.35
CA SER A 301 -35.10 -11.44 -17.25
C SER A 301 -36.18 -12.39 -16.72
N ILE A 302 -37.34 -11.84 -16.42
CA ILE A 302 -38.56 -12.59 -16.11
C ILE A 302 -39.30 -12.86 -17.43
N SER A 303 -39.43 -14.12 -17.79
CA SER A 303 -40.56 -14.68 -18.55
C SER A 303 -40.84 -16.10 -18.10
#